data_AF-A0A3N9UMC4-F1
#
_entry.id   AF-A0A3N9UMC4-F1
#
_cell.length_a   1.000
_cell.length_b   1.000
_cell.length_c   1.000
_cell.angle_alpha   90.00
_cell.angle_beta   90.00
_cell.angle_gamma   90.00
#
_symmetry.space_group_name_H-M   'P 1'
#
loop_
_entity.id
_entity.type
_entity.pdbx_description
1 polymer ?
#
loop_
_entity_poly.entity_id
_entity_poly.type
_entity_poly.pdbx_seq_one_letter_code
_entity_poly.pdbx_strand_id
1 'polypeptide(L)'
;MGFLDSILGKTRLPEAKTDRLFAISTAAVTLEASLGLQPEGSAGVCIKPMESSKYEAARTEIEDLLAVSFKESGTTHSIQK
;
A
#
# COMPACT_ATOMS: atom_id res chain seq x y z
N MET A 1 -21.62 11.45 1.35
CA MET A 1 -21.33 12.84 1.76
C MET A 1 -22.64 13.58 1.89
N GLY A 2 -23.07 13.96 3.09
CA GLY A 2 -24.22 14.83 3.29
C GLY A 2 -23.80 16.29 3.46
N PHE A 3 -24.69 17.24 3.16
CA PHE A 3 -24.49 18.68 3.36
C PHE A 3 -24.07 19.03 4.80
N LEU A 4 -24.60 18.31 5.80
CA LEU A 4 -24.26 18.51 7.21
C LEU A 4 -22.83 18.08 7.58
N ASP A 5 -22.28 17.04 6.94
CA ASP A 5 -20.89 16.59 7.19
C ASP A 5 -19.87 17.66 6.77
N SER A 6 -20.17 18.39 5.69
CA SER A 6 -19.32 19.45 5.15
C SER A 6 -19.32 20.71 6.04
N ILE A 7 -20.42 20.99 6.74
CA ILE A 7 -20.52 22.13 7.68
C ILE A 7 -19.85 21.78 9.01
N LEU A 8 -19.93 20.53 9.45
CA LEU A 8 -19.34 20.07 10.72
C LEU A 8 -17.83 19.78 10.64
N GLY A 9 -17.18 20.04 9.51
CA GLY A 9 -15.73 19.84 9.33
C GLY A 9 -15.28 18.38 9.43
N LYS A 10 -16.20 17.42 9.38
CA LYS A 10 -15.90 15.99 9.48
C LYS A 10 -15.56 15.44 8.09
N THR A 11 -14.32 15.64 7.65
CA THR A 11 -13.80 14.93 6.49
C THR A 11 -13.44 13.50 6.92
N ARG A 12 -14.29 12.52 6.61
CA ARG A 12 -13.93 11.10 6.76
C ARG A 12 -12.91 10.74 5.68
N LEU A 13 -11.82 10.09 6.09
CA LEU A 13 -10.86 9.52 5.15
C LEU A 13 -11.55 8.43 4.31
N PRO A 14 -11.27 8.34 3.00
CA PRO A 14 -11.76 7.24 2.19
C PRO A 14 -11.21 5.90 2.70
N GLU A 15 -12.01 4.85 2.59
CA GLU A 15 -11.59 3.51 2.98
C GLU A 15 -10.42 3.00 2.11
N ALA A 16 -9.60 2.13 2.70
CA ALA A 16 -8.51 1.47 2.00
C ALA A 16 -9.06 0.57 0.88
N LYS A 17 -8.48 0.67 -0.33
CA LYS A 17 -8.87 -0.13 -1.50
C LYS A 17 -8.00 -1.37 -1.63
N THR A 18 -8.15 -2.33 -0.74
CA THR A 18 -7.31 -3.53 -0.66
C THR A 18 -7.40 -4.41 -1.92
N ASP A 19 -8.56 -4.43 -2.59
CA ASP A 19 -8.75 -5.17 -3.85
C ASP A 19 -7.75 -4.80 -4.94
N ARG A 20 -7.26 -3.55 -4.93
CA ARG A 20 -6.25 -3.10 -5.89
C ARG A 20 -4.88 -3.77 -5.70
N LEU A 21 -4.56 -4.21 -4.49
CA LEU A 21 -3.33 -4.96 -4.24
C LEU A 21 -3.40 -6.35 -4.91
N PHE A 22 -4.56 -7.00 -4.85
CA PHE A 22 -4.77 -8.30 -5.48
C PHE A 22 -4.90 -8.22 -7.00
N ALA A 23 -5.40 -7.11 -7.54
CA ALA A 23 -5.49 -6.88 -8.99
C ALA A 23 -4.12 -6.94 -9.70
N ILE A 24 -3.01 -6.72 -8.99
CA ILE A 24 -1.66 -6.81 -9.57
C ILE A 24 -1.36 -8.25 -10.04
N SER A 25 -1.83 -9.26 -9.29
CA SER A 25 -1.60 -10.67 -9.62
C SER A 25 -2.24 -11.07 -10.95
N THR A 26 -3.41 -10.53 -11.27
CA THR A 26 -4.10 -10.79 -12.54
C THR A 26 -3.60 -9.89 -13.66
N ALA A 27 -3.18 -8.65 -13.34
CA ALA A 27 -2.60 -7.73 -14.30
C ALA A 27 -1.31 -8.29 -14.92
N ALA A 28 -0.51 -9.06 -14.17
CA ALA A 28 0.71 -9.70 -14.67
C ALA A 28 0.47 -10.48 -15.98
N VAL A 29 -0.61 -11.26 -16.05
CA VAL A 29 -0.97 -12.03 -17.25
C VAL A 29 -1.21 -11.12 -18.46
N THR A 30 -1.93 -10.01 -18.27
CA THR A 30 -2.18 -9.04 -19.34
C THR A 30 -0.89 -8.32 -19.75
N LEU A 31 -0.05 -7.93 -18.78
CA LEU A 31 1.22 -7.26 -19.04
C LEU A 31 2.16 -8.15 -19.88
N GLU A 32 2.23 -9.44 -19.57
CA GLU A 32 3.00 -10.41 -20.34
C GLU A 32 2.38 -10.64 -21.73
N ALA A 33 1.09 -10.99 -21.79
CA ALA A 33 0.45 -11.44 -23.02
C ALA A 33 0.20 -10.31 -24.04
N SER A 34 -0.11 -9.10 -23.56
CA SER A 34 -0.49 -7.98 -24.43
C SER A 34 0.61 -6.95 -24.64
N LEU A 35 1.53 -6.80 -23.68
CA LEU A 35 2.59 -5.78 -23.73
C LEU A 35 4.00 -6.38 -23.78
N GLY A 36 4.16 -7.71 -23.65
CA GLY A 36 5.47 -8.36 -23.62
C GLY A 36 6.33 -7.97 -22.42
N LEU A 37 5.73 -7.46 -21.36
CA LEU A 37 6.43 -7.03 -20.16
C LEU A 37 6.57 -8.22 -19.21
N GLN A 38 7.80 -8.54 -18.81
CA GLN A 38 8.07 -9.64 -17.90
C GLN A 38 8.17 -9.14 -16.44
N PRO A 39 7.37 -9.67 -15.51
CA PRO A 39 7.46 -9.33 -14.10
C PRO A 39 8.81 -9.75 -13.52
N GLU A 40 9.38 -8.92 -12.66
CA GLU A 40 10.67 -9.19 -12.01
C GLU A 40 10.57 -10.25 -10.89
N GLY A 41 9.34 -10.65 -10.50
CA GLY A 41 9.10 -11.51 -9.34
C GLY A 41 9.30 -10.80 -7.99
N SER A 42 9.64 -9.51 -8.01
CA SER A 42 9.69 -8.62 -6.86
C SER A 42 8.41 -7.76 -6.80
N ALA A 43 8.05 -7.29 -5.61
CA ALA A 43 6.99 -6.30 -5.42
C ALA A 43 7.40 -5.27 -4.36
N GLY A 44 6.93 -4.05 -4.52
CA GLY A 44 7.19 -2.95 -3.60
C GLY A 44 5.91 -2.19 -3.26
N VAL A 45 5.83 -1.68 -2.03
CA VAL A 45 4.75 -0.80 -1.58
C VAL A 45 5.35 0.57 -1.28
N CYS A 46 4.84 1.62 -1.91
CA CYS A 46 5.26 2.99 -1.64
C CYS A 46 4.29 3.64 -0.65
N ILE A 47 4.81 4.08 0.49
CA ILE A 47 4.04 4.83 1.49
C ILE A 47 4.22 6.31 1.20
N LYS A 48 3.12 7.01 0.92
CA LYS A 48 3.14 8.46 0.71
C LYS A 48 3.32 9.16 2.07
N PRO A 49 4.30 10.07 2.21
CA PRO A 49 4.41 10.92 3.39
C PRO A 49 3.15 11.75 3.63
N MET A 50 2.73 11.79 4.89
CA MET A 50 1.61 12.61 5.35
C MET A 50 2.12 13.79 6.15
N GLU A 51 1.55 14.97 5.91
CA GLU A 51 1.80 16.20 6.67
C GLU A 51 1.15 16.07 8.06
N SER A 52 1.75 15.22 8.91
CA SER A 52 1.29 14.92 10.26
C SER A 52 2.47 14.67 11.16
N SER A 53 2.44 15.22 12.37
CA SER A 53 3.43 14.92 13.42
C SER A 53 3.45 13.44 13.81
N LYS A 54 2.41 12.68 13.45
CA LYS A 54 2.31 11.24 13.72
C LYS A 54 2.83 10.36 12.59
N TYR A 55 3.23 10.93 11.46
CA TYR A 55 3.64 10.15 10.28
C TYR A 55 4.83 9.23 10.57
N GLU A 56 5.88 9.75 11.21
CA GLU A 56 7.07 8.95 11.53
C GLU A 56 6.74 7.79 12.46
N ALA A 57 5.91 8.00 13.49
CA ALA A 57 5.49 6.93 14.37
C ALA A 57 4.69 5.84 13.62
N ALA A 58 3.75 6.26 12.77
CA ALA A 58 2.95 5.33 11.96
C ALA A 58 3.82 4.58 10.93
N ARG A 59 4.82 5.24 10.35
CA ARG A 59 5.80 4.62 9.46
C ARG A 59 6.55 3.51 10.18
N THR A 60 7.12 3.78 11.35
CA THR A 60 7.85 2.80 12.14
C THR A 60 6.97 1.60 12.50
N GLU A 61 5.74 1.85 12.94
CA GLU A 61 4.79 0.77 13.28
C GLU A 61 4.50 -0.14 12.07
N ILE A 62 4.32 0.45 10.88
CA ILE A 62 4.12 -0.31 9.64
C ILE A 62 5.38 -1.11 9.28
N GLU A 63 6.58 -0.53 9.37
CA GLU A 63 7.84 -1.21 9.09
C GLU A 63 8.06 -2.41 10.05
N ASP A 64 7.76 -2.25 11.34
CA ASP A 64 7.86 -3.32 12.35
C ASP A 64 6.87 -4.46 12.07
N LEU A 65 5.62 -4.14 11.73
CA LEU A 65 4.60 -5.13 11.37
C LEU A 65 4.98 -5.92 10.11
N LEU A 66 5.55 -5.23 9.11
CA LEU A 66 6.04 -5.86 7.89
C LEU A 66 7.23 -6.78 8.18
N ALA A 67 8.17 -6.36 9.03
CA ALA A 67 9.32 -7.17 9.42
C ALA A 67 8.90 -8.51 10.05
N VAL A 68 7.88 -8.51 10.91
CA VAL A 68 7.29 -9.73 11.47
C VAL A 68 6.66 -10.59 10.38
N SER A 69 5.85 -9.99 9.50
CA SER A 69 5.18 -10.71 8.41
C SER A 69 6.16 -11.38 7.43
N PHE A 70 7.29 -10.72 7.13
CA PHE A 70 8.34 -11.27 6.28
C PHE A 70 9.04 -12.47 6.92
N LYS A 71 9.28 -12.40 8.24
CA LYS A 71 9.85 -13.51 9.01
C LYS A 71 8.93 -14.73 9.02
N GLU A 72 7.62 -14.52 9.19
CA GLU A 72 6.64 -15.62 9.23
C GLU A 72 6.41 -16.26 7.86
N SER A 73 6.37 -15.44 6.79
CA SER A 73 6.17 -15.93 5.41
C SER A 73 7.45 -16.50 4.77
N GLY A 74 8.62 -16.31 5.39
CA GLY A 74 9.91 -16.72 4.84
C GLY A 74 10.35 -15.93 3.60
N THR A 75 9.89 -14.68 3.47
CA THR A 75 10.16 -13.83 2.31
C THR A 75 11.26 -12.81 2.61
N THR A 76 12.11 -12.55 1.61
CA THR A 76 13.16 -11.54 1.70
C THR A 76 12.59 -10.14 1.48
N HIS A 77 13.06 -9.15 2.22
CA HIS A 77 12.65 -7.75 2.05
C HIS A 77 13.85 -6.81 2.06
N SER A 78 13.66 -5.63 1.48
CA SER A 78 14.58 -4.49 1.61
C SER A 78 13.77 -3.21 1.75
N ILE A 79 14.25 -2.28 2.56
CA ILE A 79 13.62 -0.95 2.71
C ILE A 79 14.47 0.04 1.91
N GLN A 80 13.83 0.69 0.94
CA GLN A 80 14.43 1.74 0.12
C GLN A 80 13.89 3.11 0.56
N LYS A 81 14.75 4.13 0.58
CA LYS A 81 14.42 5.48 1.04
C LYS A 81 14.01 6.39 -0.11
#